data_AF-A0A9N7NL82-F1
#
_entry.id   AF-A0A9N7NL82-F1
#
_cell.length_a   1.000
_cell.length_b   1.000
_cell.length_c   1.000
_cell.angle_alpha   90.00
_cell.angle_beta   90.00
_cell.angle_gamma   90.00
#
_symmetry.space_group_name_H-M   'P 1'
#
loop_
_entity.id
_entity.type
_entity.pdbx_description
1 polymer ?
#
loop_
_entity_poly.entity_id
_entity_poly.type
_entity_poly.pdbx_seq_one_letter_code
_entity_poly.pdbx_strand_id
1 'polypeptide(L)'
;MKAGCGVVLGVPRAAAFPAALFKRRRISIRCCSLSFPEHSLFINDVAATRPPEHLNHLLKVLQLRDEQIISPGAKQGLLPLVVPLSKNNSGSVTALLRWPTAATGMEMPVVEVRKYGVWLLAKNVEQYINRILVEEDVKNSKERNDELFHVSSDAVNKFYEKGDFVASQLSSIESYLLKKVGLFPDILERKVKQHFDKGDHVSAMVTGEFYTKREHFPGFGRPFVFNAEVLLK
;
A
#
# COMPACT_ATOMS: atom_id res chain seq x y z
N MET A 1 -30.26 44.12 -63.10
CA MET A 1 -29.53 45.41 -63.23
C MET A 1 -29.61 46.15 -61.90
N LYS A 2 -28.55 46.90 -61.59
CA LYS A 2 -28.25 47.70 -60.38
C LYS A 2 -27.77 46.95 -59.13
N ALA A 3 -26.45 46.89 -59.05
CA ALA A 3 -25.68 46.91 -57.81
C ALA A 3 -25.93 48.21 -57.02
N GLY A 4 -25.75 48.13 -55.70
CA GLY A 4 -25.73 49.28 -54.80
C GLY A 4 -24.99 48.95 -53.51
N CYS A 5 -23.70 49.25 -53.50
CA CYS A 5 -22.76 49.14 -52.40
C CYS A 5 -23.11 50.12 -51.27
N GLY A 6 -22.98 49.69 -50.01
CA GLY A 6 -23.16 50.53 -48.82
C GLY A 6 -22.31 50.01 -47.66
N VAL A 7 -21.01 50.29 -47.71
CA VAL A 7 -20.07 50.06 -46.61
C VAL A 7 -20.29 51.13 -45.55
N VAL A 8 -20.66 50.72 -44.33
CA VAL A 8 -20.63 51.60 -43.15
C VAL A 8 -19.47 51.18 -42.27
N LEU A 9 -18.43 52.01 -42.27
CA LEU A 9 -17.34 52.01 -41.30
C LEU A 9 -17.89 52.42 -39.93
N GLY A 10 -17.69 51.58 -38.91
CA GLY A 10 -18.00 51.91 -37.53
C GLY A 10 -17.24 51.03 -36.55
N VAL A 11 -16.15 51.55 -36.00
CA VAL A 11 -15.40 51.01 -34.84
C VAL A 11 -15.01 52.23 -33.99
N PRO A 12 -14.86 52.19 -32.64
CA PRO A 12 -15.16 51.15 -31.65
C PRO A 12 -16.04 51.66 -30.49
N ARG A 13 -16.75 50.76 -29.78
CA ARG A 13 -17.00 50.96 -28.34
C ARG A 13 -16.74 49.66 -27.61
N ALA A 14 -15.76 49.73 -26.72
CA ALA A 14 -15.34 48.67 -25.83
C ALA A 14 -16.54 48.19 -24.99
N ALA A 15 -17.05 47.00 -25.32
CA ALA A 15 -17.82 46.21 -24.38
C ALA A 15 -16.82 45.47 -23.50
N ALA A 16 -16.55 46.04 -22.33
CA ALA A 16 -15.84 45.37 -21.26
C ALA A 16 -16.60 44.08 -20.91
N PHE A 17 -16.02 42.94 -21.25
CA PHE A 17 -16.42 41.68 -20.65
C PHE A 17 -16.16 41.78 -19.15
N PRO A 18 -17.14 41.50 -18.27
CA PRO A 18 -16.81 41.27 -16.88
C PRO A 18 -15.95 40.00 -16.85
N ALA A 19 -14.64 40.20 -16.66
CA ALA A 19 -13.74 39.17 -16.23
C ALA A 19 -14.24 38.72 -14.84
N ALA A 20 -15.22 37.82 -14.85
CA ALA A 20 -15.64 37.09 -13.68
C ALA A 20 -14.38 36.37 -13.21
N LEU A 21 -13.84 36.89 -12.12
CA LEU A 21 -12.71 36.36 -11.38
C LEU A 21 -13.02 34.92 -10.99
N PHE A 22 -12.74 33.98 -11.89
CA PHE A 22 -12.33 32.65 -11.49
C PHE A 22 -10.99 32.84 -10.79
N LYS A 23 -11.07 33.20 -9.50
CA LYS A 23 -10.03 32.94 -8.53
C LYS A 23 -9.78 31.45 -8.58
N ARG A 24 -8.90 31.02 -9.49
CA ARG A 24 -8.10 29.82 -9.28
C ARG A 24 -7.40 30.05 -7.96
N ARG A 25 -7.99 29.54 -6.87
CA ARG A 25 -7.25 29.25 -5.65
C ARG A 25 -6.13 28.32 -6.10
N ARG A 26 -4.96 28.88 -6.38
CA ARG A 26 -3.72 28.13 -6.26
C ARG A 26 -3.74 27.66 -4.83
N ILE A 27 -4.03 26.38 -4.63
CA ILE A 27 -3.71 25.71 -3.38
C ILE A 27 -2.19 25.85 -3.31
N SER A 28 -1.75 26.84 -2.53
CA SER A 28 -0.38 26.92 -2.10
C SER A 28 -0.12 25.58 -1.40
N ILE A 29 0.70 24.74 -2.02
CA ILE A 29 1.26 23.56 -1.38
C ILE A 29 2.19 24.13 -0.33
N ARG A 30 1.59 24.46 0.82
CA ARG A 30 2.30 24.66 2.06
C ARG A 30 2.95 23.31 2.32
N CYS A 31 4.29 23.28 2.40
CA CYS A 31 4.98 22.12 2.95
C CYS A 31 4.43 21.92 4.36
N CYS A 32 3.41 21.08 4.48
CA CYS A 32 2.86 20.69 5.75
C CYS A 32 3.89 19.77 6.37
N SER A 33 4.41 20.17 7.52
CA SER A 33 4.87 19.24 8.53
C SER A 33 3.84 18.11 8.63
N LEU A 34 4.21 16.92 8.15
CA LEU A 34 3.35 15.74 8.02
C LEU A 34 2.81 15.37 9.41
N SER A 35 1.54 15.69 9.68
CA SER A 35 0.87 15.24 10.88
C SER A 35 0.16 13.93 10.56
N PHE A 36 0.67 12.83 11.13
CA PHE A 36 0.06 11.50 11.18
C PHE A 36 -1.50 11.47 11.29
N PRO A 37 -2.20 12.38 12.00
CA PRO A 37 -3.67 12.44 11.97
C PRO A 37 -4.34 12.64 10.60
N GLU A 38 -3.67 13.19 9.58
CA GLU A 38 -4.28 13.43 8.26
C GLU A 38 -4.82 12.15 7.63
N HIS A 39 -4.07 11.05 7.70
CA HIS A 39 -4.46 9.77 7.11
C HIS A 39 -5.68 9.17 7.81
N SER A 40 -5.71 9.20 9.14
CA SER A 40 -6.84 8.68 9.91
C SER A 40 -8.12 9.47 9.64
N LEU A 41 -8.03 10.81 9.59
CA LEU A 41 -9.17 11.68 9.25
C LEU A 41 -9.66 11.40 7.83
N PHE A 42 -8.75 11.30 6.86
CA PHE A 42 -9.12 11.00 5.48
C PHE A 42 -9.84 9.65 5.35
N ILE A 43 -9.37 8.62 6.05
CA ILE A 43 -10.00 7.30 6.02
C ILE A 43 -11.41 7.34 6.61
N ASN A 44 -11.58 8.04 7.73
CA ASN A 44 -12.87 8.18 8.38
C ASN A 44 -13.86 8.99 7.52
N ASP A 45 -13.42 10.16 7.03
CA ASP A 45 -14.31 11.15 6.43
C ASP A 45 -14.52 10.93 4.93
N VAL A 46 -13.48 10.49 4.20
CA VAL A 46 -13.52 10.32 2.74
C VAL A 46 -13.68 8.87 2.35
N ALA A 47 -12.94 7.95 2.99
CA ALA A 47 -13.06 6.52 2.69
C ALA A 47 -14.27 5.85 3.40
N ALA A 48 -14.94 6.59 4.29
CA ALA A 48 -16.13 6.19 5.04
C ALA A 48 -15.95 4.82 5.73
N THR A 49 -14.79 4.63 6.36
CA THR A 49 -14.41 3.38 7.04
C THR A 49 -13.61 3.67 8.30
N ARG A 50 -13.48 2.67 9.18
CA ARG A 50 -12.68 2.79 10.40
C ARG A 50 -11.19 2.80 10.06
N PRO A 51 -10.42 3.78 10.54
CA PRO A 51 -8.96 3.77 10.43
C PRO A 51 -8.35 2.54 11.13
N PRO A 52 -7.31 1.90 10.56
CA PRO A 52 -6.61 0.82 11.24
C PRO A 52 -5.92 1.34 12.51
N GLU A 53 -5.99 0.58 13.61
CA GLU A 53 -5.51 1.00 14.93
C GLU A 53 -4.02 1.42 14.92
N HIS A 54 -3.20 0.71 14.15
CA HIS A 54 -1.75 0.87 14.14
C HIS A 54 -1.21 1.67 12.95
N LEU A 55 -2.09 2.42 12.25
CA LEU A 55 -1.73 3.20 11.07
C LEU A 55 -0.58 4.19 11.32
N ASN A 56 -0.62 4.91 12.44
CA ASN A 56 0.41 5.88 12.78
C ASN A 56 1.78 5.22 13.00
N HIS A 57 1.80 4.02 13.57
CA HIS A 57 3.02 3.24 13.75
C HIS A 57 3.57 2.80 12.39
N LEU A 58 2.70 2.33 11.49
CA LEU A 58 3.12 1.98 10.13
C LEU A 58 3.74 3.18 9.40
N LEU A 59 3.13 4.36 9.46
CA LEU A 59 3.68 5.55 8.80
C LEU A 59 5.08 5.91 9.33
N LYS A 60 5.31 5.82 10.65
CA LYS A 60 6.64 6.01 11.23
C LYS A 60 7.63 4.95 10.74
N VAL A 61 7.23 3.68 10.72
CA VAL A 61 8.07 2.57 10.23
C VAL A 61 8.45 2.78 8.76
N LEU A 62 7.50 3.20 7.91
CA LEU A 62 7.77 3.49 6.50
C LEU A 62 8.73 4.67 6.32
N GLN A 63 8.58 5.72 7.14
CA GLN A 63 9.48 6.86 7.14
C GLN A 63 10.93 6.46 7.53
N LEU A 64 11.08 5.56 8.51
CA LEU A 64 12.39 5.03 8.92
C LEU A 64 13.05 4.12 7.86
N ARG A 65 12.26 3.56 6.93
CA ARG A 65 12.76 2.80 5.77
C ARG A 65 13.14 3.69 4.58
N ASP A 66 13.31 4.99 4.82
CA ASP A 66 13.59 6.01 3.81
C ASP A 66 12.47 6.12 2.73
N GLU A 67 11.24 5.72 3.04
CA GLU A 67 10.10 5.91 2.13
C GLU A 67 9.50 7.32 2.31
N GLN A 68 9.17 7.97 1.19
CA GLN A 68 8.58 9.30 1.22
C GLN A 68 7.10 9.20 1.56
N ILE A 69 6.68 9.70 2.73
CA ILE A 69 5.26 9.79 3.08
C ILE A 69 4.56 10.77 2.14
N ILE A 70 3.40 10.37 1.64
CA ILE A 70 2.58 11.12 0.69
C ILE A 70 1.20 11.40 1.27
N SER A 71 0.55 12.49 0.88
CA SER A 71 -0.80 12.80 1.38
C SER A 71 -1.81 11.75 0.91
N PRO A 72 -2.78 11.36 1.76
CA PRO A 72 -3.84 10.42 1.38
C PRO A 72 -4.71 10.95 0.22
N GLY A 73 -4.71 12.26 -0.02
CA GLY A 73 -5.38 12.91 -1.15
C GLY A 73 -4.60 12.87 -2.47
N ALA A 74 -3.33 12.46 -2.47
CA ALA A 74 -2.46 12.41 -3.64
C ALA A 74 -2.79 11.20 -4.54
N LYS A 75 -4.01 11.16 -5.09
CA LYS A 75 -4.56 10.03 -5.87
C LYS A 75 -4.29 10.10 -7.37
N GLN A 76 -3.50 11.07 -7.84
CA GLN A 76 -3.25 11.23 -9.27
C GLN A 76 -2.56 9.99 -9.84
N GLY A 77 -3.22 9.31 -10.78
CA GLY A 77 -2.69 8.08 -11.39
C GLY A 77 -2.78 6.83 -10.52
N LEU A 78 -3.49 6.88 -9.38
CA LEU A 78 -3.74 5.74 -8.50
C LEU A 78 -5.19 5.24 -8.64
N LEU A 79 -5.43 3.99 -8.24
CA LEU A 79 -6.77 3.43 -8.21
C LEU A 79 -7.64 4.17 -7.16
N PRO A 80 -8.92 4.46 -7.44
CA PRO A 80 -9.75 5.31 -6.58
C PRO A 80 -9.88 4.82 -5.12
N LEU A 81 -9.91 3.50 -4.95
CA LEU A 81 -10.09 2.81 -3.68
C LEU A 81 -8.82 2.72 -2.83
N VAL A 82 -7.70 3.15 -3.38
CA VAL A 82 -6.42 3.13 -2.69
C VAL A 82 -6.28 4.44 -1.91
N VAL A 83 -5.83 4.31 -0.65
CA VAL A 83 -5.41 5.42 0.20
C VAL A 83 -3.88 5.37 0.30
N PRO A 84 -3.16 6.23 -0.45
CA PRO A 84 -1.70 6.23 -0.46
C PRO A 84 -1.12 6.53 0.94
N LEU A 85 0.00 5.88 1.28
CA LEU A 85 0.74 6.09 2.52
C LEU A 85 2.15 6.63 2.25
N SER A 86 2.93 5.89 1.46
CA SER A 86 4.32 6.23 1.15
C SER A 86 4.68 5.84 -0.28
N LYS A 87 5.75 6.46 -0.77
CA LYS A 87 6.35 6.15 -2.07
C LYS A 87 7.76 5.64 -1.85
N ASN A 88 8.06 4.50 -2.45
CA ASN A 88 9.39 3.91 -2.39
C ASN A 88 10.33 4.47 -3.47
N ASN A 89 11.62 4.14 -3.37
CA ASN A 89 12.65 4.60 -4.31
C ASN A 89 12.45 4.08 -5.75
N SER A 90 11.77 2.94 -5.92
CA SER A 90 11.41 2.40 -7.24
C SER A 90 10.22 3.10 -7.91
N GLY A 91 9.55 4.00 -7.17
CA GLY A 91 8.38 4.73 -7.63
C GLY A 91 7.04 4.03 -7.40
N SER A 92 7.02 2.81 -6.85
CA SER A 92 5.80 2.17 -6.36
C SER A 92 5.27 2.89 -5.12
N VAL A 93 3.97 2.75 -4.88
CA VAL A 93 3.27 3.39 -3.76
C VAL A 93 2.75 2.33 -2.80
N THR A 94 3.20 2.37 -1.55
CA THR A 94 2.61 1.59 -0.46
C THR A 94 1.34 2.28 0.00
N ALA A 95 0.25 1.53 0.13
CA ALA A 95 -1.06 2.09 0.36
C ALA A 95 -2.00 1.14 1.11
N LEU A 96 -3.10 1.69 1.63
CA LEU A 96 -4.23 0.90 2.12
C LEU A 96 -5.27 0.73 1.01
N LEU A 97 -5.85 -0.46 0.90
CA LEU A 97 -6.95 -0.71 -0.03
C LEU A 97 -8.29 -0.69 0.72
N ARG A 98 -9.15 0.25 0.36
CA ARG A 98 -10.54 0.30 0.84
C ARG A 98 -11.40 -0.64 0.00
N TRP A 99 -11.89 -1.72 0.61
CA TRP A 99 -12.79 -2.65 -0.06
C TRP A 99 -14.12 -1.98 -0.46
N PRO A 100 -14.63 -2.16 -1.68
CA PRO A 100 -15.96 -1.70 -2.09
C PRO A 100 -17.07 -2.30 -1.21
N THR A 101 -16.94 -3.59 -0.93
CA THR A 101 -17.95 -4.45 -0.31
C THR A 101 -17.30 -5.27 0.80
N ALA A 102 -16.66 -4.58 1.75
CA ALA A 102 -16.02 -5.24 2.88
C ALA A 102 -17.06 -6.03 3.69
N ALA A 103 -16.81 -7.30 3.94
CA ALA A 103 -17.59 -8.04 4.93
C ALA A 103 -17.31 -7.47 6.33
N THR A 104 -18.26 -7.61 7.26
CA THR A 104 -18.07 -7.20 8.65
C THR A 104 -16.85 -7.89 9.24
N GLY A 105 -15.92 -7.12 9.80
CA GLY A 105 -14.66 -7.64 10.36
C GLY A 105 -13.51 -7.79 9.38
N MET A 106 -13.70 -7.46 8.09
CA MET A 106 -12.60 -7.43 7.13
C MET A 106 -11.78 -6.14 7.27
N GLU A 107 -10.52 -6.27 7.68
CA GLU A 107 -9.60 -5.15 7.78
C GLU A 107 -9.11 -4.66 6.41
N MET A 108 -8.61 -3.42 6.37
CA MET A 108 -8.02 -2.86 5.16
C MET A 108 -6.62 -3.44 4.94
N PRO A 109 -6.38 -4.14 3.83
CA PRO A 109 -5.07 -4.71 3.57
C PRO A 109 -4.08 -3.63 3.12
N VAL A 110 -2.81 -3.91 3.40
CA VAL A 110 -1.69 -3.12 2.90
C VAL A 110 -1.30 -3.67 1.54
N VAL A 111 -1.21 -2.77 0.56
CA VAL A 111 -0.93 -3.10 -0.82
C VAL A 111 0.19 -2.24 -1.39
N GLU A 112 0.88 -2.77 -2.38
CA GLU A 112 1.80 -2.02 -3.24
C GLU A 112 1.12 -1.75 -4.57
N VAL A 113 0.97 -0.46 -4.90
CA VAL A 113 0.51 -0.02 -6.22
C VAL A 113 1.74 0.20 -7.10
N ARG A 114 1.81 -0.58 -8.18
CA ARG A 114 2.84 -0.47 -9.21
C ARG A 114 2.25 0.18 -10.45
N LYS A 115 3.08 0.39 -11.49
CA LYS A 115 2.63 0.94 -12.79
C LYS A 115 1.43 0.16 -13.36
N TYR A 116 1.39 -1.15 -13.17
CA TYR A 116 0.35 -2.02 -13.71
C TYR A 116 -0.19 -2.95 -12.62
N GLY A 117 -1.08 -2.45 -11.78
CA GLY A 117 -1.84 -3.27 -10.84
C GLY A 117 -1.43 -3.10 -9.38
N VAL A 118 -2.00 -3.97 -8.56
CA VAL A 118 -1.93 -3.91 -7.10
C VAL A 118 -1.47 -5.25 -6.56
N TRP A 119 -0.44 -5.23 -5.73
CA TRP A 119 0.09 -6.40 -5.06
C TRP A 119 -0.28 -6.36 -3.59
N LEU A 120 -0.87 -7.45 -3.10
CA LEU A 120 -1.16 -7.60 -1.68
C LEU A 120 0.15 -7.82 -0.92
N LEU A 121 0.49 -6.92 0.01
CA LEU A 121 1.65 -7.04 0.87
C LEU A 121 1.32 -7.74 2.18
N ALA A 122 0.17 -7.40 2.79
CA ALA A 122 -0.31 -7.99 4.02
C ALA A 122 -1.82 -7.83 4.17
N LYS A 123 -2.47 -8.73 4.92
CA LYS A 123 -3.92 -8.67 5.14
C LYS A 123 -4.32 -7.48 6.01
N ASN A 124 -3.40 -7.01 6.85
CA ASN A 124 -3.61 -5.88 7.73
C ASN A 124 -2.30 -5.15 8.04
N VAL A 125 -2.44 -4.02 8.73
CA VAL A 125 -1.33 -3.14 9.10
C VAL A 125 -0.37 -3.82 10.07
N GLU A 126 -0.90 -4.53 11.07
CA GLU A 126 -0.10 -5.22 12.09
C GLU A 126 0.82 -6.29 11.48
N GLN A 127 0.29 -7.17 10.64
CA GLN A 127 1.09 -8.19 9.94
C GLN A 127 2.18 -7.56 9.08
N TYR A 128 1.91 -6.40 8.46
CA TYR A 128 2.92 -5.72 7.66
C TYR A 128 4.03 -5.11 8.51
N ILE A 129 3.68 -4.48 9.65
CA ILE A 129 4.67 -3.96 10.61
C ILE A 129 5.55 -5.10 11.13
N ASN A 130 4.94 -6.21 11.59
CA ASN A 130 5.66 -7.38 12.08
C ASN A 130 6.61 -7.96 11.02
N ARG A 131 6.15 -8.04 9.78
CA ARG A 131 6.98 -8.49 8.67
C ARG A 131 8.20 -7.59 8.46
N ILE A 132 8.01 -6.28 8.45
CA ILE A 132 9.12 -5.32 8.30
C ILE A 132 10.11 -5.52 9.45
N LEU A 133 9.63 -5.57 10.69
CA LEU A 133 10.47 -5.71 11.89
C LEU A 133 11.33 -6.98 11.83
N VAL A 134 10.74 -8.12 11.47
CA VAL A 134 11.45 -9.39 11.29
C VAL A 134 12.49 -9.31 10.17
N GLU A 135 12.13 -8.73 9.03
CA GLU A 135 13.05 -8.57 7.89
C GLU A 135 14.24 -7.66 8.24
N GLU A 136 14.03 -6.61 9.03
CA GLU A 136 15.10 -5.71 9.47
C GLU A 136 15.99 -6.31 10.58
N ASP A 137 15.42 -7.12 11.48
CA ASP A 137 16.19 -7.83 12.53
C ASP A 137 17.23 -8.76 11.90
N VAL A 138 16.84 -9.50 10.85
CA VAL A 138 17.73 -10.45 10.17
C VAL A 138 18.84 -9.74 9.38
N LYS A 139 18.60 -8.52 8.87
CA LYS A 139 19.60 -7.76 8.09
C LYS A 139 20.74 -7.19 8.94
N ASN A 140 20.65 -7.19 10.28
CA ASN A 140 21.73 -6.81 11.20
C ASN A 140 22.38 -5.42 10.96
N SER A 141 21.65 -4.43 10.43
CA SER A 141 22.15 -3.05 10.30
C SER A 141 22.09 -2.30 11.64
N LYS A 142 23.21 -2.26 12.36
CA LYS A 142 23.28 -1.91 13.78
C LYS A 142 22.69 -0.56 14.22
N GLU A 143 22.66 0.48 13.38
CA GLU A 143 22.30 1.84 13.84
C GLU A 143 20.84 2.24 13.57
N ARG A 144 20.31 2.01 12.36
CA ARG A 144 18.91 2.35 12.02
C ARG A 144 17.89 1.38 12.62
N ASN A 145 18.33 0.18 12.95
CA ASN A 145 17.45 -0.85 13.48
C ASN A 145 16.88 -0.47 14.86
N ASP A 146 17.67 0.18 15.72
CA ASP A 146 17.27 0.42 17.11
C ASP A 146 16.11 1.41 17.21
N GLU A 147 16.13 2.49 16.43
CA GLU A 147 15.01 3.46 16.35
C GLU A 147 13.72 2.80 15.86
N LEU A 148 13.81 1.89 14.90
CA LEU A 148 12.67 1.18 14.33
C LEU A 148 12.02 0.24 15.36
N PHE A 149 12.81 -0.46 16.17
CA PHE A 149 12.30 -1.28 17.27
C PHE A 149 11.75 -0.44 18.44
N HIS A 150 12.32 0.72 18.73
CA HIS A 150 11.79 1.65 19.73
C HIS A 150 10.39 2.16 19.35
N VAL A 151 10.20 2.60 18.10
CA VAL A 151 8.88 3.05 17.61
C VAL A 151 7.83 1.95 17.71
N SER A 152 8.23 0.69 17.56
CA SER A 152 7.31 -0.46 17.70
C SER A 152 7.00 -0.82 19.16
N SER A 153 7.86 -0.42 20.10
CA SER A 153 7.72 -0.74 21.53
C SER A 153 6.80 0.23 22.28
N ASP A 154 6.56 1.43 21.73
CA ASP A 154 5.63 2.42 22.28
C ASP A 154 4.15 2.05 22.08
N ALA A 155 3.86 1.02 21.29
CA ALA A 155 2.51 0.51 21.11
C ALA A 155 2.07 -0.33 22.32
N VAL A 156 0.78 -0.24 22.68
CA VAL A 156 0.16 -1.01 23.78
C VAL A 156 0.39 -2.52 23.62
N ASN A 157 0.47 -3.00 22.37
CA ASN A 157 0.89 -4.34 22.01
C ASN A 157 2.24 -4.27 21.31
N LYS A 158 3.24 -4.99 21.83
CA LYS A 158 4.53 -5.14 21.16
C LYS A 158 4.34 -5.95 19.87
N PHE A 159 4.62 -5.33 18.74
CA PHE A 159 4.57 -5.95 17.41
C PHE A 159 5.55 -7.13 17.29
N TYR A 160 6.82 -6.88 17.60
CA TYR A 160 7.90 -7.85 17.50
C TYR A 160 9.03 -7.47 18.46
N GLU A 161 9.65 -8.45 19.11
CA GLU A 161 10.81 -8.23 19.97
C GLU A 161 12.11 -8.53 19.21
N LYS A 162 13.06 -7.60 19.25
CA LYS A 162 14.36 -7.74 18.58
C LYS A 162 15.07 -9.02 19.06
N GLY A 163 15.52 -9.85 18.13
CA GLY A 163 16.13 -11.14 18.42
C GLY A 163 15.15 -12.32 18.53
N ASP A 164 13.82 -12.09 18.45
CA ASP A 164 12.84 -13.18 18.55
C ASP A 164 12.97 -14.19 17.40
N PHE A 165 13.36 -13.76 16.20
CA PHE A 165 13.66 -14.68 15.10
C PHE A 165 14.78 -15.67 15.48
N VAL A 166 15.88 -15.18 16.05
CA VAL A 166 17.01 -16.02 16.48
C VAL A 166 16.58 -16.93 17.64
N ALA A 167 15.82 -16.39 18.59
CA ALA A 167 15.28 -17.14 19.73
C ALA A 167 14.31 -18.26 19.31
N SER A 168 13.59 -18.08 18.20
CA SER A 168 12.62 -19.05 17.69
C SER A 168 13.24 -20.35 17.14
N GLN A 169 14.55 -20.37 16.89
CA GLN A 169 15.30 -21.49 16.29
C GLN A 169 14.75 -21.98 14.93
N LEU A 170 13.97 -21.15 14.23
CA LEU A 170 13.44 -21.50 12.92
C LEU A 170 14.52 -21.36 11.84
N SER A 171 14.58 -22.35 10.95
CA SER A 171 15.62 -22.46 9.91
C SER A 171 15.52 -21.41 8.80
N SER A 172 14.38 -20.74 8.65
CA SER A 172 14.19 -19.70 7.63
C SER A 172 13.23 -18.61 8.08
N ILE A 173 13.47 -17.39 7.60
CA ILE A 173 12.62 -16.22 7.82
C ILE A 173 11.18 -16.51 7.36
N GLU A 174 11.03 -17.19 6.23
CA GLU A 174 9.73 -17.55 5.67
C GLU A 174 8.94 -18.48 6.60
N SER A 175 9.61 -19.46 7.20
CA SER A 175 8.99 -20.35 8.19
C SER A 175 8.57 -19.58 9.44
N TYR A 176 9.36 -18.59 9.86
CA TYR A 176 9.00 -17.71 10.97
C TYR A 176 7.76 -16.88 10.63
N LEU A 177 7.78 -16.16 9.50
CA LEU A 177 6.68 -15.31 9.07
C LEU A 177 5.37 -16.09 8.94
N LEU A 178 5.38 -17.26 8.31
CA LEU A 178 4.18 -18.09 8.15
C LEU A 178 3.65 -18.67 9.47
N LYS A 179 4.53 -18.99 10.44
CA LYS A 179 4.13 -19.58 11.72
C LYS A 179 3.75 -18.56 12.79
N LYS A 180 4.43 -17.41 12.83
CA LYS A 180 4.35 -16.44 13.92
C LYS A 180 3.61 -15.15 13.55
N VAL A 181 3.69 -14.73 12.28
CA VAL A 181 3.13 -13.45 11.85
C VAL A 181 1.84 -13.61 11.06
N GLY A 182 1.87 -14.40 9.98
CA GLY A 182 0.70 -14.59 9.12
C GLY A 182 1.03 -15.09 7.73
N LEU A 183 -0.01 -15.20 6.90
CA LEU A 183 0.11 -15.65 5.52
C LEU A 183 0.45 -14.46 4.61
N PHE A 184 1.48 -14.65 3.78
CA PHE A 184 1.92 -13.65 2.81
C PHE A 184 1.94 -14.26 1.40
N PRO A 185 1.32 -13.60 0.40
CA PRO A 185 1.28 -14.08 -0.97
C PRO A 185 2.65 -14.48 -1.54
N ASP A 186 3.61 -13.57 -1.45
CA ASP A 186 4.94 -13.74 -2.03
C ASP A 186 5.76 -14.83 -1.32
N ILE A 187 5.54 -15.03 -0.02
CA ILE A 187 6.21 -16.09 0.75
C ILE A 187 5.68 -17.47 0.34
N LEU A 188 4.37 -17.62 0.17
CA LEU A 188 3.77 -18.87 -0.31
C LEU A 188 4.25 -19.20 -1.73
N GLU A 189 4.26 -18.21 -2.62
CA GLU A 189 4.79 -18.38 -3.99
C GLU A 189 6.26 -18.82 -3.98
N ARG A 190 7.07 -18.25 -3.08
CA ARG A 190 8.49 -18.60 -2.95
C ARG A 190 8.68 -20.00 -2.35
N LYS A 191 7.83 -20.41 -1.39
CA LYS A 191 7.83 -21.78 -0.86
C LYS A 191 7.52 -22.80 -1.94
N VAL A 192 6.52 -22.54 -2.78
CA VAL A 192 6.20 -23.42 -3.92
C VAL A 192 7.41 -23.57 -4.84
N LYS A 193 8.09 -22.47 -5.19
CA LYS A 193 9.32 -22.51 -5.99
C LYS A 193 10.42 -23.33 -5.31
N GLN A 194 10.66 -23.14 -4.01
CA GLN A 194 11.65 -23.91 -3.25
C GLN A 194 11.35 -25.41 -3.23
N HIS A 195 10.08 -25.83 -3.20
CA HIS A 195 9.71 -27.24 -3.28
C HIS A 195 10.03 -27.81 -4.66
N PHE A 196 9.72 -27.09 -5.74
CA PHE A 196 10.14 -27.48 -7.09
C PHE A 196 11.66 -27.57 -7.22
N ASP A 197 12.40 -26.58 -6.70
CA ASP A 197 13.87 -26.57 -6.78
C ASP A 197 14.51 -27.76 -6.04
N LYS A 198 13.81 -28.33 -5.05
CA LYS A 198 14.22 -29.54 -4.31
C LYS A 198 13.75 -30.85 -4.97
N GLY A 199 13.00 -30.78 -6.07
CA GLY A 199 12.38 -31.94 -6.71
C GLY A 199 11.15 -32.50 -5.97
N ASP A 200 10.63 -31.77 -4.98
CA ASP A 200 9.44 -32.16 -4.21
C ASP A 200 8.17 -31.56 -4.84
N HIS A 201 7.75 -32.18 -5.95
CA HIS A 201 6.59 -31.73 -6.72
C HIS A 201 5.28 -31.83 -5.93
N VAL A 202 5.13 -32.85 -5.08
CA VAL A 202 3.90 -33.05 -4.28
C VAL A 202 3.73 -31.89 -3.31
N SER A 203 4.76 -31.54 -2.54
CA SER A 203 4.67 -30.39 -1.63
C SER A 203 4.48 -29.07 -2.37
N ALA A 204 5.07 -28.93 -3.56
CA ALA A 204 4.87 -27.74 -4.40
C ALA A 204 3.39 -27.58 -4.81
N MET A 205 2.77 -28.66 -5.31
CA MET A 205 1.35 -28.67 -5.71
C MET A 205 0.42 -28.46 -4.51
N VAL A 206 0.66 -29.15 -3.39
CA VAL A 206 -0.15 -29.00 -2.17
C VAL A 206 -0.06 -27.56 -1.64
N THR A 207 1.12 -26.94 -1.67
CA THR A 207 1.28 -25.54 -1.24
C THR A 207 0.61 -24.58 -2.23
N GLY A 208 0.65 -24.86 -3.53
CA GLY A 208 -0.07 -24.12 -4.56
C GLY A 208 -1.59 -24.15 -4.35
N GLU A 209 -2.15 -25.34 -4.12
CA GLU A 209 -3.57 -25.51 -3.82
C GLU A 209 -3.95 -24.80 -2.51
N PHE A 210 -3.14 -24.98 -1.46
CA PHE A 210 -3.32 -24.28 -0.18
C PHE A 210 -3.41 -22.76 -0.39
N TYR A 211 -2.54 -22.18 -1.22
CA TYR A 211 -2.54 -20.76 -1.52
C TYR A 211 -3.87 -20.27 -2.13
N THR A 212 -4.59 -21.10 -2.88
CA THR A 212 -5.88 -20.74 -3.51
C THR A 212 -7.08 -20.70 -2.57
N LYS A 213 -6.94 -21.15 -1.32
CA LYS A 213 -8.05 -21.14 -0.36
C LYS A 213 -8.61 -19.72 -0.20
N ARG A 214 -9.91 -19.57 -0.46
CA ARG A 214 -10.61 -18.27 -0.52
C ARG A 214 -10.46 -17.45 0.76
N GLU A 215 -10.32 -18.12 1.90
CA GLU A 215 -10.18 -17.51 3.23
C GLU A 215 -8.83 -16.82 3.44
N HIS A 216 -7.78 -17.23 2.71
CA HIS A 216 -6.44 -16.69 2.91
C HIS A 216 -6.35 -15.27 2.38
N PHE A 217 -6.75 -15.05 1.12
CA PHE A 217 -6.64 -13.76 0.42
C PHE A 217 -7.93 -13.41 -0.34
N PRO A 218 -9.02 -13.09 0.38
CA PRO A 218 -10.31 -12.80 -0.24
C PRO A 218 -10.20 -11.59 -1.18
N GLY A 219 -10.85 -11.68 -2.34
CA GLY A 219 -10.89 -10.61 -3.35
C GLY A 219 -9.64 -10.49 -4.22
N PHE A 220 -8.56 -11.25 -3.96
CA PHE A 220 -7.36 -11.24 -4.78
C PHE A 220 -7.30 -12.44 -5.74
N GLY A 221 -7.08 -12.17 -7.03
CA GLY A 221 -6.99 -13.19 -8.07
C GLY A 221 -5.61 -13.85 -8.22
N ARG A 222 -4.55 -13.21 -7.68
CA ARG A 222 -3.16 -13.70 -7.82
C ARG A 222 -2.97 -15.16 -7.38
N PRO A 223 -3.57 -15.65 -6.27
CA PRO A 223 -3.41 -17.04 -5.88
C PRO A 223 -3.86 -18.05 -6.95
N PHE A 224 -4.97 -17.76 -7.63
CA PHE A 224 -5.51 -18.63 -8.68
C PHE A 224 -4.63 -18.61 -9.94
N VAL A 225 -4.17 -17.42 -10.35
CA VAL A 225 -3.24 -17.28 -11.49
C VAL A 225 -1.96 -18.04 -11.22
N PHE A 226 -1.37 -17.86 -10.04
CA PHE A 226 -0.14 -18.56 -9.67
C PHE A 226 -0.35 -20.08 -9.60
N ASN A 227 -1.44 -20.56 -9.01
CA ASN A 227 -1.70 -21.99 -8.95
C ASN A 227 -1.90 -22.61 -10.35
N ALA A 228 -2.52 -21.88 -11.29
CA ALA A 228 -2.60 -22.31 -12.67
C ALA A 228 -1.19 -22.45 -13.31
N GLU A 229 -0.27 -21.52 -13.03
CA GLU A 229 1.13 -21.61 -13.46
C GLU A 229 1.86 -22.81 -12.83
N VAL A 230 1.54 -23.15 -11.58
CA VAL A 230 2.10 -24.30 -10.86
C VAL A 230 1.65 -25.62 -11.48
N LEU A 231 0.38 -25.73 -11.87
CA LEU A 231 -0.19 -26.95 -12.48
C LEU A 231 0.30 -27.21 -13.91
N LEU A 232 0.99 -26.25 -14.53
CA LEU A 232 1.63 -26.42 -15.84
C LEU A 232 3.05 -27.01 -15.76
N LYS A 233 3.60 -27.17 -14.56
CA LYS A 233 4.95 -27.70 -14.31
C LYS A 233 4.94 -29.15 -13.89
#